data_AF-A0A6B7GE23-F1
#
_entry.id   AF-A0A6B7GE23-F1
#
_cell.length_a   1.000
_cell.length_b   1.000
_cell.length_c   1.000
_cell.angle_alpha   90.00
_cell.angle_beta   90.00
_cell.angle_gamma   90.00
#
_symmetry.space_group_name_H-M   'P 1'
#
loop_
_entity.id
_entity.type
_entity.pdbx_description
1 polymer ?
#
loop_
_entity_poly.entity_id
_entity_poly.type
_entity_poly.pdbx_seq_one_letter_code
_entity_poly.pdbx_strand_id
1 'polypeptide(L)'
;VRKEAKAVLTHEKFKDLFNDKTTAGYVKEILTSDKFKKLFEDNTKAGYVKEILTNDTAKEILTDQTAKEVLKDSTAKDILKDTNAAALLKDSTAKEILKCDKFKEAITGDGKDILKGILTDSTGNFKGAITGAGKDELKYILTNSEFKSLFDSKDSAEAVKEIFTHSKFKELLKTCKDNPKNTAALAAALDELKDLITCGSGDHATKLQAFGSAHCTR
;
A
#
# COMPACT_ATOMS: atom_id res chain seq x y z
N VAL A 1 21.11 17.55 -10.24
CA VAL A 1 20.23 17.80 -11.41
C VAL A 1 20.76 17.16 -12.68
N ARG A 2 21.88 17.62 -13.29
CA ARG A 2 22.39 17.11 -14.59
C ARG A 2 22.64 15.59 -14.63
N LYS A 3 23.08 14.99 -13.52
CA LYS A 3 23.35 13.55 -13.42
C LYS A 3 22.07 12.70 -13.54
N GLU A 4 21.01 13.08 -12.84
CA GLU A 4 19.74 12.32 -12.86
C GLU A 4 19.00 12.47 -14.19
N ALA A 5 18.97 13.68 -14.75
CA ALA A 5 18.44 13.93 -16.09
C ALA A 5 19.18 13.08 -17.14
N LYS A 6 20.51 13.05 -17.08
CA LYS A 6 21.33 12.23 -17.98
C LYS A 6 20.99 10.75 -17.82
N ALA A 7 20.87 10.25 -16.58
CA ALA A 7 20.55 8.85 -16.32
C ALA A 7 19.21 8.43 -16.95
N VAL A 8 18.16 9.25 -16.81
CA VAL A 8 16.85 9.02 -17.44
C VAL A 8 16.97 8.95 -18.96
N LEU A 9 17.58 9.97 -19.57
CA LEU A 9 17.68 10.08 -21.02
C LEU A 9 18.53 8.96 -21.64
N THR A 10 19.46 8.39 -20.86
CA THR A 10 20.32 7.29 -21.32
C THR A 10 19.77 5.89 -21.04
N HIS A 11 18.69 5.78 -20.26
CA HIS A 11 18.08 4.49 -19.92
C HIS A 11 17.47 3.83 -21.16
N GLU A 12 17.70 2.53 -21.33
CA GLU A 12 17.27 1.75 -22.52
C GLU A 12 15.78 1.93 -22.83
N LYS A 13 14.92 1.68 -21.84
CA LYS A 13 13.46 1.87 -21.96
C LYS A 13 13.03 3.29 -22.33
N PHE A 14 13.84 4.31 -22.02
CA PHE A 14 13.55 5.69 -22.41
C PHE A 14 14.01 5.98 -23.84
N LYS A 15 15.14 5.39 -24.26
CA LYS A 15 15.61 5.44 -25.65
C LYS A 15 14.61 4.76 -26.59
N ASP A 16 14.01 3.66 -26.18
CA ASP A 16 13.04 2.92 -26.99
C ASP A 16 11.81 3.77 -27.38
N LEU A 17 11.47 4.79 -26.58
CA LEU A 17 10.38 5.72 -26.90
C LEU A 17 10.67 6.59 -28.14
N PHE A 18 11.92 6.65 -28.59
CA PHE A 18 12.31 7.36 -29.81
C PHE A 18 12.39 6.46 -31.04
N ASN A 19 12.15 5.14 -30.89
CA ASN A 19 12.17 4.20 -32.01
C ASN A 19 10.93 4.34 -32.90
N ASP A 20 9.79 4.77 -32.34
CA ASP A 20 8.58 5.10 -33.09
C ASP A 20 8.45 6.62 -33.29
N LYS A 21 8.22 7.06 -34.54
CA LYS A 21 8.22 8.49 -34.91
C LYS A 21 7.08 9.27 -34.26
N THR A 22 5.92 8.65 -34.09
CA THR A 22 4.74 9.27 -33.47
C THR A 22 4.97 9.46 -31.97
N THR A 23 5.42 8.40 -31.30
CA THR A 23 5.80 8.39 -29.87
C THR A 23 6.92 9.39 -29.59
N ALA A 24 7.95 9.43 -30.44
CA ALA A 24 9.05 10.37 -30.34
C ALA A 24 8.59 11.83 -30.37
N GLY A 25 7.56 12.14 -31.19
CA GLY A 25 6.94 13.46 -31.27
C GLY A 25 6.32 13.88 -29.93
N TYR A 26 5.48 13.02 -29.34
CA TYR A 26 4.87 13.27 -28.03
C TYR A 26 5.88 13.38 -26.90
N VAL A 27 6.89 12.50 -26.89
CA VAL A 27 7.95 12.55 -25.88
C VAL A 27 8.75 13.85 -25.99
N LYS A 28 9.05 14.31 -27.21
CA LYS A 28 9.72 15.59 -27.43
C LYS A 28 8.88 16.75 -26.89
N GLU A 29 7.59 16.77 -27.16
CA GLU A 29 6.68 17.80 -26.63
C GLU A 29 6.70 17.84 -25.10
N ILE A 30 6.56 16.68 -24.44
CA ILE A 30 6.63 16.55 -22.98
C ILE A 30 7.97 17.07 -22.42
N LEU A 31 9.09 16.61 -22.99
CA LEU A 31 10.44 17.01 -22.58
C LEU A 31 10.68 18.51 -22.72
N THR A 32 10.05 19.14 -23.72
CA THR A 32 10.15 20.58 -23.95
C THR A 32 9.15 21.41 -23.15
N SER A 33 8.18 20.78 -22.48
CA SER A 33 7.21 21.49 -21.64
C SER A 33 7.86 22.08 -20.39
N ASP A 34 7.48 23.30 -20.03
CA ASP A 34 8.05 23.97 -18.85
C ASP A 34 7.68 23.28 -17.54
N LYS A 35 6.51 22.63 -17.48
CA LYS A 35 6.09 21.81 -16.33
C LYS A 35 7.06 20.65 -16.10
N PHE A 36 7.48 19.97 -17.17
CA PHE A 36 8.42 18.85 -17.07
C PHE A 36 9.84 19.33 -16.73
N LYS A 37 10.32 20.41 -17.36
CA LYS A 37 11.63 21.00 -17.05
C LYS A 37 11.77 21.37 -15.57
N LYS A 38 10.73 21.97 -14.98
CA LYS A 38 10.68 22.32 -13.55
C LYS A 38 10.87 21.13 -12.59
N LEU A 39 10.60 19.90 -13.03
CA LEU A 39 10.87 18.70 -12.23
C LEU A 39 12.38 18.43 -12.07
N PHE A 40 13.21 18.96 -12.96
CA PHE A 40 14.66 18.80 -12.90
C PHE A 40 15.37 19.99 -12.27
N GLU A 41 14.71 21.11 -12.01
CA GLU A 41 15.32 22.28 -11.34
C GLU A 41 15.68 21.97 -9.88
N ASP A 42 14.98 21.03 -9.25
CA ASP A 42 15.19 20.56 -7.89
C ASP A 42 15.83 19.16 -7.90
N ASN A 43 16.88 18.96 -7.11
CA ASN A 43 17.64 17.70 -7.13
C ASN A 43 16.84 16.51 -6.57
N THR A 44 15.96 16.76 -5.60
CA THR A 44 15.09 15.74 -5.00
C THR A 44 14.01 15.33 -6.00
N LYS A 45 13.35 16.30 -6.66
CA LYS A 45 12.37 16.03 -7.72
C LYS A 45 13.00 15.31 -8.91
N ALA A 46 14.21 15.71 -9.31
CA ALA A 46 14.96 15.04 -10.39
C ALA A 46 15.26 13.57 -10.03
N GLY A 47 15.58 13.31 -8.76
CA GLY A 47 15.75 11.95 -8.22
C GLY A 47 14.47 11.12 -8.34
N TYR A 48 13.32 11.66 -7.91
CA TYR A 48 12.03 10.97 -8.04
C TYR A 48 11.64 10.68 -9.49
N VAL A 49 11.85 11.64 -10.40
CA VAL A 49 11.58 11.42 -11.82
C VAL A 49 12.41 10.27 -12.37
N LYS A 50 13.70 10.19 -11.99
CA LYS A 50 14.53 9.06 -12.38
C LYS A 50 14.02 7.75 -11.82
N GLU A 51 13.74 7.70 -10.52
CA GLU A 51 13.24 6.48 -9.88
C GLU A 51 11.96 5.99 -10.56
N ILE A 52 11.01 6.89 -10.81
CA ILE A 52 9.74 6.57 -11.48
C ILE A 52 9.95 6.07 -12.92
N LEU A 53 10.74 6.78 -13.74
CA LEU A 53 10.89 6.45 -15.16
C LEU A 53 11.74 5.20 -15.42
N THR A 54 12.55 4.79 -14.43
CA THR A 54 13.40 3.59 -14.51
C THR A 54 12.83 2.39 -13.75
N ASN A 55 11.77 2.58 -12.95
CA ASN A 55 11.11 1.51 -12.19
C ASN A 55 9.87 0.96 -12.93
N ASP A 56 9.87 -0.33 -13.24
CA ASP A 56 8.77 -0.99 -13.95
C ASP A 56 7.46 -1.01 -13.16
N THR A 57 7.54 -1.15 -11.84
CA THR A 57 6.36 -1.06 -10.98
C THR A 57 5.75 0.34 -11.02
N ALA A 58 6.58 1.38 -11.00
CA ALA A 58 6.07 2.74 -11.09
C ALA A 58 5.36 2.99 -12.43
N LYS A 59 5.85 2.42 -13.54
CA LYS A 59 5.17 2.49 -14.84
C LYS A 59 3.83 1.76 -14.84
N GLU A 60 3.78 0.57 -14.26
CA GLU A 60 2.54 -0.21 -14.14
C GLU A 60 1.48 0.56 -13.33
N ILE A 61 1.87 1.13 -12.19
CA ILE A 61 1.02 2.00 -11.36
C ILE A 61 0.59 3.27 -12.11
N LEU A 62 1.48 3.91 -12.86
CA LEU A 62 1.17 5.12 -13.63
C LEU A 62 0.40 4.88 -14.92
N THR A 63 0.19 3.63 -15.32
CA THR A 63 -0.68 3.28 -16.46
C THR A 63 -2.04 2.80 -15.98
N ASP A 64 -2.13 2.21 -14.79
CA ASP A 64 -3.38 1.86 -14.11
C ASP A 64 -4.20 3.10 -13.74
N GLN A 65 -5.45 3.17 -14.22
CA GLN A 65 -6.31 4.34 -14.01
C GLN A 65 -6.70 4.51 -12.54
N THR A 66 -6.89 3.41 -11.84
CA THR A 66 -7.35 3.48 -10.45
C THR A 66 -6.20 3.85 -9.51
N ALA A 67 -4.98 3.39 -9.77
CA ALA A 67 -3.80 3.82 -9.06
C ALA A 67 -3.53 5.32 -9.25
N LYS A 68 -3.82 5.89 -10.43
CA LYS A 68 -3.76 7.35 -10.64
C LYS A 68 -4.73 8.11 -9.75
N GLU A 69 -5.96 7.61 -9.56
CA GLU A 69 -6.93 8.28 -8.68
C GLU A 69 -6.48 8.25 -7.22
N VAL A 70 -5.97 7.11 -6.74
CA VAL A 70 -5.32 7.01 -5.42
C VAL A 70 -4.20 8.03 -5.27
N LEU A 71 -3.34 8.16 -6.28
CA LEU A 71 -2.22 9.11 -6.28
C LEU A 71 -2.65 10.59 -6.28
N LYS A 72 -3.93 10.92 -6.48
CA LYS A 72 -4.44 12.30 -6.33
C LYS A 72 -4.82 12.62 -4.89
N ASP A 73 -5.27 11.64 -4.11
CA ASP A 73 -5.66 11.81 -2.71
C ASP A 73 -4.45 12.20 -1.83
N SER A 74 -4.65 13.17 -0.95
CA SER A 74 -3.58 13.71 -0.10
C SER A 74 -3.11 12.72 0.97
N THR A 75 -4.03 11.91 1.51
CA THR A 75 -3.72 10.87 2.50
C THR A 75 -2.89 9.76 1.86
N ALA A 76 -3.28 9.30 0.67
CA ALA A 76 -2.48 8.36 -0.12
C ALA A 76 -1.09 8.90 -0.45
N LYS A 77 -0.96 10.17 -0.89
CA LYS A 77 0.36 10.80 -1.12
C LYS A 77 1.23 10.81 0.13
N ASP A 78 0.66 11.06 1.30
CA ASP A 78 1.42 11.07 2.54
C ASP A 78 1.86 9.67 2.98
N ILE A 79 1.00 8.67 2.79
CA ILE A 79 1.37 7.25 2.98
C ILE A 79 2.58 6.92 2.09
N LEU A 80 2.57 7.34 0.82
CA LEU A 80 3.66 7.02 -0.12
C LEU A 80 4.99 7.74 0.19
N LYS A 81 4.97 8.85 0.93
CA LYS A 81 6.18 9.53 1.42
C LYS A 81 6.76 8.86 2.66
N ASP A 82 5.96 8.12 3.40
CA ASP A 82 6.42 7.40 4.58
C ASP A 82 7.36 6.26 4.19
N THR A 83 8.47 6.12 4.90
CA THR A 83 9.54 5.18 4.50
C THR A 83 9.11 3.72 4.72
N ASN A 84 8.23 3.45 5.70
CA ASN A 84 7.73 2.11 5.97
C ASN A 84 6.70 1.70 4.91
N ALA A 85 5.78 2.60 4.59
CA ALA A 85 4.80 2.38 3.53
C ALA A 85 5.43 2.35 2.13
N ALA A 86 6.43 3.18 1.83
CA ALA A 86 7.18 3.09 0.58
C ALA A 86 7.93 1.75 0.45
N ALA A 87 8.41 1.18 1.57
CA ALA A 87 9.04 -0.14 1.56
C ALA A 87 8.04 -1.28 1.30
N LEU A 88 6.77 -1.13 1.71
CA LEU A 88 5.69 -2.09 1.37
C LEU A 88 5.51 -2.19 -0.14
N LEU A 89 5.57 -1.08 -0.88
CA LEU A 89 5.38 -1.03 -2.34
C LEU A 89 6.41 -1.84 -3.14
N LYS A 90 7.51 -2.27 -2.52
CA LYS A 90 8.50 -3.13 -3.18
C LYS A 90 8.01 -4.58 -3.28
N ASP A 91 7.10 -4.98 -2.40
CA ASP A 91 6.52 -6.32 -2.33
C ASP A 91 5.40 -6.52 -3.37
N SER A 92 5.33 -7.70 -3.99
CA SER A 92 4.30 -8.00 -5.00
C SER A 92 2.90 -8.08 -4.40
N THR A 93 2.76 -8.57 -3.18
CA THR A 93 1.48 -8.70 -2.47
C THR A 93 0.90 -7.32 -2.17
N ALA A 94 1.74 -6.41 -1.67
CA ALA A 94 1.36 -5.02 -1.41
C ALA A 94 0.87 -4.31 -2.69
N LYS A 95 1.54 -4.54 -3.83
CA LYS A 95 1.14 -3.99 -5.13
C LYS A 95 -0.23 -4.49 -5.55
N GLU A 96 -0.53 -5.77 -5.35
CA GLU A 96 -1.83 -6.34 -5.67
C GLU A 96 -2.95 -5.78 -4.78
N ILE A 97 -2.70 -5.62 -3.48
CA ILE A 97 -3.64 -4.99 -2.54
C ILE A 97 -3.98 -3.56 -3.00
N LEU A 98 -2.98 -2.78 -3.41
CA LEU A 98 -3.20 -1.41 -3.90
C LEU A 98 -3.98 -1.34 -5.22
N LYS A 99 -4.00 -2.42 -5.99
CA LYS A 99 -4.85 -2.54 -7.20
C LYS A 99 -6.28 -2.96 -6.87
N CYS A 100 -6.61 -3.35 -5.64
CA CYS A 100 -7.97 -3.71 -5.24
C CYS A 100 -8.83 -2.46 -5.01
N ASP A 101 -9.98 -2.36 -5.68
CA ASP A 101 -10.87 -1.20 -5.56
C ASP A 101 -11.40 -0.98 -4.14
N LYS A 102 -11.60 -2.06 -3.37
CA LYS A 102 -12.12 -1.95 -2.00
C LYS A 102 -11.09 -1.41 -1.02
N PHE A 103 -9.83 -1.82 -1.18
CA PHE A 103 -8.74 -1.20 -0.45
C PHE A 103 -8.60 0.28 -0.81
N LYS A 104 -8.75 0.64 -2.10
CA LYS A 104 -8.73 2.04 -2.56
C LYS A 104 -9.84 2.85 -1.92
N GLU A 105 -11.07 2.35 -1.97
CA GLU A 105 -12.23 2.98 -1.36
C GLU A 105 -12.05 3.17 0.16
N ALA A 106 -11.29 2.31 0.84
CA ALA A 106 -10.95 2.45 2.26
C ALA A 106 -9.88 3.55 2.49
N ILE A 107 -8.79 3.57 1.71
CA ILE A 107 -7.73 4.59 1.85
C ILE A 107 -8.13 5.99 1.35
N THR A 108 -9.23 6.11 0.61
CA THR A 108 -9.79 7.41 0.20
C THR A 108 -11.09 7.77 0.91
N GLY A 109 -11.63 6.89 1.76
CA GLY A 109 -12.90 7.07 2.47
C GLY A 109 -12.76 7.70 3.86
N ASP A 110 -13.80 7.62 4.68
CA ASP A 110 -13.89 8.32 5.96
C ASP A 110 -12.90 7.79 7.02
N GLY A 111 -12.62 6.49 7.03
CA GLY A 111 -11.61 5.89 7.92
C GLY A 111 -10.17 5.99 7.42
N LYS A 112 -9.89 6.78 6.38
CA LYS A 112 -8.56 6.82 5.74
C LYS A 112 -7.42 7.24 6.65
N ASP A 113 -7.66 8.13 7.61
CA ASP A 113 -6.62 8.61 8.52
C ASP A 113 -6.22 7.54 9.55
N ILE A 114 -7.18 6.69 9.93
CA ILE A 114 -6.92 5.53 10.78
C ILE A 114 -6.13 4.48 10.00
N LEU A 115 -6.57 4.17 8.77
CA LEU A 115 -5.85 3.25 7.88
C LEU A 115 -4.44 3.74 7.54
N LYS A 116 -4.26 5.05 7.31
CA LYS A 116 -2.94 5.70 7.22
C LYS A 116 -2.10 5.38 8.44
N GLY A 117 -2.63 5.57 9.64
CA GLY A 117 -1.93 5.29 10.89
C GLY A 117 -1.44 3.85 11.00
N ILE A 118 -2.21 2.87 10.50
CA ILE A 118 -1.81 1.45 10.45
C ILE A 118 -0.69 1.24 9.42
N LEU A 119 -0.81 1.82 8.23
CA LEU A 119 0.13 1.64 7.12
C LEU A 119 1.48 2.30 7.37
N THR A 120 1.49 3.45 8.06
CA THR A 120 2.69 4.21 8.40
C THR A 120 3.21 3.88 9.80
N ASP A 121 2.67 2.86 10.45
CA ASP A 121 3.05 2.52 11.82
C ASP A 121 4.54 2.16 11.91
N SER A 122 5.25 2.83 12.81
CA SER A 122 6.70 2.75 12.93
C SER A 122 7.18 1.46 13.61
N THR A 123 6.27 0.71 14.22
CA THR A 123 6.56 -0.61 14.80
C THR A 123 6.93 -1.65 13.74
N GLY A 124 6.58 -1.40 12.47
CA GLY A 124 6.78 -2.30 11.34
C GLY A 124 5.84 -3.51 11.35
N ASN A 125 4.80 -3.52 12.18
CA ASN A 125 3.89 -4.67 12.37
C ASN A 125 3.15 -5.02 11.07
N PHE A 126 2.47 -4.04 10.48
CA PHE A 126 1.72 -4.23 9.23
C PHE A 126 2.64 -4.59 8.04
N LYS A 127 3.83 -3.97 7.99
CA LYS A 127 4.86 -4.30 7.01
C LYS A 127 5.35 -5.74 7.11
N GLY A 128 5.66 -6.20 8.33
CA GLY A 128 6.07 -7.57 8.59
C GLY A 128 5.00 -8.58 8.23
N ALA A 129 3.72 -8.22 8.40
CA ALA A 129 2.58 -9.06 8.04
C ALA A 129 2.47 -9.27 6.52
N ILE A 130 2.51 -8.19 5.73
CA ILE A 130 2.39 -8.24 4.26
C ILE A 130 3.59 -8.90 3.59
N THR A 131 4.78 -8.79 4.18
CA THR A 131 6.02 -9.35 3.60
C THR A 131 6.42 -10.70 4.21
N GLY A 132 5.60 -11.23 5.14
CA GLY A 132 5.91 -12.41 5.95
C GLY A 132 5.03 -13.62 5.61
N ALA A 133 4.93 -14.55 6.56
CA ALA A 133 4.19 -15.81 6.38
C ALA A 133 2.66 -15.63 6.39
N GLY A 134 2.13 -14.55 6.98
CA GLY A 134 0.69 -14.23 6.98
C GLY A 134 0.23 -13.40 5.77
N LYS A 135 1.06 -13.29 4.73
CA LYS A 135 0.82 -12.40 3.60
C LYS A 135 -0.44 -12.76 2.81
N ASP A 136 -0.75 -14.06 2.65
CA ASP A 136 -1.80 -14.52 1.74
C ASP A 136 -3.18 -14.33 2.39
N GLU A 137 -3.28 -14.62 3.69
CA GLU A 137 -4.47 -14.36 4.50
C GLU A 137 -4.69 -12.85 4.69
N LEU A 138 -3.63 -12.08 4.96
CA LEU A 138 -3.76 -10.63 5.07
C LEU A 138 -4.14 -10.01 3.73
N LYS A 139 -3.59 -10.50 2.61
CA LYS A 139 -4.03 -10.12 1.27
C LYS A 139 -5.51 -10.41 1.08
N TYR A 140 -5.99 -11.59 1.46
CA TYR A 140 -7.41 -11.93 1.39
C TYR A 140 -8.26 -10.92 2.17
N ILE A 141 -7.89 -10.62 3.42
CA ILE A 141 -8.59 -9.65 4.26
C ILE A 141 -8.62 -8.26 3.61
N LEU A 142 -7.46 -7.74 3.20
CA LEU A 142 -7.33 -6.39 2.65
C LEU A 142 -7.98 -6.23 1.26
N THR A 143 -8.23 -7.33 0.56
CA THR A 143 -8.89 -7.35 -0.76
C THR A 143 -10.34 -7.82 -0.69
N ASN A 144 -10.86 -8.13 0.50
CA ASN A 144 -12.24 -8.56 0.71
C ASN A 144 -13.24 -7.44 0.38
N SER A 145 -14.43 -7.80 -0.12
CA SER A 145 -15.49 -6.85 -0.45
C SER A 145 -15.94 -6.02 0.75
N GLU A 146 -15.95 -6.64 1.93
CA GLU A 146 -16.43 -6.03 3.16
C GLU A 146 -15.32 -5.29 3.93
N PHE A 147 -14.05 -5.37 3.50
CA PHE A 147 -12.93 -4.73 4.20
C PHE A 147 -13.14 -3.23 4.39
N LYS A 148 -13.68 -2.56 3.37
CA LYS A 148 -14.03 -1.14 3.44
C LYS A 148 -14.99 -0.85 4.59
N SER A 149 -15.98 -1.73 4.82
CA SER A 149 -17.05 -1.49 5.80
C SER A 149 -16.52 -1.35 7.24
N LEU A 150 -15.35 -1.92 7.54
CA LEU A 150 -14.69 -1.76 8.83
C LEU A 150 -14.29 -0.31 9.12
N PHE A 151 -14.18 0.50 8.07
CA PHE A 151 -13.78 1.90 8.11
C PHE A 151 -14.96 2.86 7.91
N ASP A 152 -16.19 2.35 7.77
CA ASP A 152 -17.40 3.17 7.65
C ASP A 152 -17.86 3.73 9.01
N SER A 153 -17.33 3.22 10.13
CA SER A 153 -17.54 3.77 11.48
C SER A 153 -16.22 3.96 12.22
N LYS A 154 -16.14 5.01 13.02
CA LYS A 154 -14.95 5.35 13.81
C LYS A 154 -14.57 4.24 14.80
N ASP A 155 -15.55 3.70 15.52
CA ASP A 155 -15.31 2.69 16.56
C ASP A 155 -14.77 1.37 15.96
N SER A 156 -15.31 0.94 14.82
CA SER A 156 -14.81 -0.23 14.10
C SER A 156 -13.38 0.02 13.58
N ALA A 157 -13.14 1.20 13.01
CA ALA A 157 -11.82 1.55 12.51
C ALA A 157 -10.77 1.62 13.64
N GLU A 158 -11.11 2.17 14.81
CA GLU A 158 -10.24 2.19 15.98
C GLU A 158 -9.94 0.79 16.49
N ALA A 159 -10.94 -0.10 16.56
CA ALA A 159 -10.73 -1.50 16.93
C ALA A 159 -9.79 -2.23 15.93
N VAL A 160 -9.96 -1.99 14.62
CA VAL A 160 -9.04 -2.49 13.59
C VAL A 160 -7.61 -1.98 13.85
N LYS A 161 -7.45 -0.69 14.12
CA LYS A 161 -6.13 -0.11 14.40
C LYS A 161 -5.48 -0.75 15.63
N GLU A 162 -6.23 -0.95 16.70
CA GLU A 162 -5.73 -1.63 17.90
C GLU A 162 -5.21 -3.03 17.57
N ILE A 163 -5.99 -3.84 16.85
CA ILE A 163 -5.59 -5.20 16.43
C ILE A 163 -4.28 -5.17 15.63
N PHE A 164 -4.21 -4.37 14.56
CA PHE A 164 -3.07 -4.35 13.65
C PHE A 164 -1.80 -3.70 14.23
N THR A 165 -1.93 -2.90 15.27
CA THR A 165 -0.80 -2.27 15.96
C THR A 165 -0.38 -3.00 17.24
N HIS A 166 -1.16 -3.98 17.70
CA HIS A 166 -0.86 -4.70 18.94
C HIS A 166 0.38 -5.63 18.86
N SER A 167 1.14 -5.71 19.95
CA SER A 167 2.38 -6.49 20.06
C SER A 167 2.18 -8.01 19.94
N LYS A 168 1.05 -8.54 20.43
CA LYS A 168 0.71 -9.97 20.30
C LYS A 168 0.38 -10.40 18.89
N PHE A 169 -0.41 -9.59 18.17
CA PHE A 169 -0.67 -9.85 16.76
C PHE A 169 0.66 -9.88 15.97
N LYS A 170 1.60 -9.00 16.33
CA LYS A 170 2.99 -9.05 15.85
C LYS A 170 3.72 -10.35 16.21
N GLU A 171 3.61 -10.86 17.43
CA GLU A 171 4.25 -12.14 17.81
C GLU A 171 3.67 -13.33 17.04
N LEU A 172 2.36 -13.34 16.77
CA LEU A 172 1.73 -14.34 15.91
C LEU A 172 2.30 -14.27 14.48
N LEU A 173 2.42 -13.07 13.93
CA LEU A 173 3.03 -12.85 12.60
C LEU A 173 4.51 -13.26 12.55
N LYS A 174 5.29 -12.93 13.60
CA LYS A 174 6.71 -13.25 13.69
C LYS A 174 6.97 -14.74 13.87
N THR A 175 6.21 -15.40 14.74
CA THR A 175 6.31 -16.85 14.97
C THR A 175 6.07 -17.63 13.67
N CYS A 176 5.14 -17.17 12.83
CA CYS A 176 4.88 -17.78 11.53
C CYS A 176 6.00 -17.53 10.52
N LYS A 177 6.62 -16.33 10.55
CA LYS A 177 7.80 -16.02 9.72
C LYS A 177 8.99 -16.92 10.06
N ASP A 178 9.24 -17.13 11.35
CA ASP A 178 10.40 -17.87 11.85
C ASP A 178 10.16 -19.39 11.81
N ASN A 179 8.89 -19.84 11.81
CA ASN A 179 8.51 -21.24 11.69
C ASN A 179 7.23 -21.42 10.84
N PRO A 180 7.37 -21.61 9.51
CA PRO A 180 6.23 -21.76 8.57
C PRO A 180 5.34 -22.98 8.83
N LYS A 181 5.74 -23.90 9.72
CA LYS A 181 4.93 -25.08 10.12
C LYS A 181 4.03 -24.81 11.32
N ASN A 182 4.19 -23.66 12.00
CA ASN A 182 3.40 -23.26 13.16
C ASN A 182 2.48 -22.08 12.81
N THR A 183 1.69 -22.23 11.74
CA THR A 183 0.78 -21.20 11.24
C THR A 183 -0.63 -21.29 11.80
N ALA A 184 -0.97 -22.38 12.52
CA ALA A 184 -2.34 -22.66 12.95
C ALA A 184 -2.97 -21.55 13.81
N ALA A 185 -2.21 -20.96 14.74
CA ALA A 185 -2.72 -19.89 15.60
C ALA A 185 -2.98 -18.58 14.83
N LEU A 186 -2.10 -18.25 13.88
CA LEU A 186 -2.27 -17.08 13.02
C LEU A 186 -3.41 -17.32 12.01
N ALA A 187 -3.47 -18.50 11.40
CA ALA A 187 -4.54 -18.89 10.49
C ALA A 187 -5.91 -18.84 11.20
N ALA A 188 -6.02 -19.38 12.40
CA ALA A 188 -7.23 -19.31 13.20
C ALA A 188 -7.63 -17.87 13.55
N ALA A 189 -6.67 -17.03 13.97
CA ALA A 189 -6.95 -15.62 14.25
C ALA A 189 -7.36 -14.84 12.98
N LEU A 190 -6.79 -15.16 11.82
CA LEU A 190 -7.14 -14.53 10.55
C LEU A 190 -8.47 -15.06 9.98
N ASP A 191 -8.80 -16.33 10.20
CA ASP A 191 -10.11 -16.91 9.88
C ASP A 191 -11.21 -16.32 10.76
N GLU A 192 -10.97 -16.17 12.07
CA GLU A 192 -11.88 -15.46 12.97
C GLU A 192 -12.07 -13.99 12.52
N LEU A 193 -10.98 -13.29 12.21
CA LEU A 193 -11.06 -11.92 11.69
C LEU A 193 -11.84 -11.87 10.37
N LYS A 194 -11.66 -12.85 9.49
CA LYS A 194 -12.39 -12.98 8.23
C LYS A 194 -13.89 -13.23 8.45
N ASP A 195 -14.26 -14.10 9.39
CA ASP A 195 -15.66 -14.34 9.76
C ASP A 195 -16.30 -13.08 10.32
N LEU A 196 -15.54 -12.28 11.09
CA LEU A 196 -16.02 -10.99 11.59
C LEU A 196 -16.25 -9.98 10.48
N ILE A 197 -15.33 -9.90 9.51
CA ILE A 197 -15.42 -8.98 8.36
C ILE A 197 -16.59 -9.34 7.44
N THR A 198 -16.94 -10.63 7.33
CA THR A 198 -18.01 -11.10 6.45
C THR A 198 -19.37 -11.21 7.15
N CYS A 199 -19.46 -10.80 8.42
CA CYS A 199 -20.70 -10.91 9.19
C CYS A 199 -21.65 -9.75 8.89
N GLY A 200 -22.74 -10.01 8.15
CA GLY A 200 -23.76 -9.01 7.78
C GLY A 200 -24.58 -8.40 8.94
N SER A 201 -24.17 -8.54 10.20
CA SER A 201 -24.95 -8.16 11.38
C SER A 201 -24.70 -6.73 11.90
N GLY A 202 -23.94 -5.89 11.18
CA GLY A 202 -23.78 -4.45 11.49
C GLY A 202 -23.01 -4.07 12.76
N ASP A 203 -22.69 -5.02 13.64
CA ASP A 203 -21.97 -4.82 14.91
C ASP A 203 -20.49 -5.20 14.80
N HIS A 204 -19.80 -4.62 13.83
CA HIS A 204 -18.38 -4.88 13.62
C HIS A 204 -17.54 -4.39 14.79
N ALA A 205 -17.87 -3.24 15.38
CA ALA A 205 -17.10 -2.64 16.48
C ALA A 205 -17.00 -3.55 17.70
N THR A 206 -18.13 -4.04 18.25
CA THR A 206 -18.13 -4.90 19.44
C THR A 206 -17.40 -6.21 19.19
N LYS A 207 -17.58 -6.78 17.99
CA LYS A 207 -16.94 -8.03 17.61
C LYS A 207 -15.43 -7.90 17.41
N LEU A 208 -14.98 -6.81 16.79
CA LEU A 208 -13.56 -6.49 16.64
C LEU A 208 -12.92 -6.21 18.01
N GLN A 209 -13.62 -5.53 18.91
CA GLN A 209 -13.15 -5.33 20.29
C GLN A 209 -13.05 -6.65 21.07
N ALA A 210 -14.02 -7.56 20.89
CA ALA A 210 -13.98 -8.89 21.49
C ALA A 210 -12.83 -9.74 20.93
N PHE A 211 -12.59 -9.69 19.61
CA PHE A 211 -11.45 -10.32 18.96
C PHE A 211 -10.11 -9.75 19.46
N GLY A 212 -10.00 -8.42 19.49
CA GLY A 212 -8.87 -7.72 20.09
C GLY A 212 -8.67 -8.15 21.54
N SER A 213 -9.74 -8.31 22.32
CA SER A 213 -9.63 -8.81 23.68
C SER A 213 -9.11 -10.25 23.72
N ALA A 214 -9.64 -11.16 22.91
CA ALA A 214 -9.26 -12.57 22.92
C ALA A 214 -7.81 -12.81 22.44
N HIS A 215 -7.39 -12.12 21.39
CA HIS A 215 -6.10 -12.35 20.74
C HIS A 215 -5.03 -11.30 21.08
N CYS A 216 -5.45 -10.17 21.65
CA CYS A 216 -4.59 -9.05 21.97
C CYS A 216 -4.60 -8.64 23.47
N THR A 217 -5.19 -9.40 24.41
CA THR A 217 -5.02 -9.12 25.87
C THR A 217 -4.09 -10.09 26.62
N ARG A 218 -3.37 -9.49 27.59
CA ARG A 218 -2.33 -9.98 28.53
C ARG A 218 -1.11 -10.67 27.94
#